data_AF-A0A0F9L1Q4-F1
#
_entry.id   AF-A0A0F9L1Q4-F1
#
_cell.length_a   1.000
_cell.length_b   1.000
_cell.length_c   1.000
_cell.angle_alpha   90.00
_cell.angle_beta   90.00
_cell.angle_gamma   90.00
#
_symmetry.space_group_name_H-M   'P 1'
#
loop_
_entity.id
_entity.type
_entity.pdbx_description
1 polymer ?
#
loop_
_entity_poly.entity_id
_entity_poly.type
_entity_poly.pdbx_seq_one_letter_code
_entity_poly.pdbx_strand_id
1 'polypeptide(L)'
;MATTIQISEETKSKLFRIINLLEKEIGRRVTYDDAIKFLLKKEKKEFRRDEFLENIQKYQGILKPNEGKELLKELRERDLEREQKFTE
;
A
#
# COMPACT_ATOMS: atom_id res chain seq x y z
N MET A 1 -15.14 -3.74 28.32
CA MET A 1 -15.12 -5.15 28.78
C MET A 1 -13.68 -5.60 28.83
N ALA A 2 -13.27 -6.30 29.89
CA ALA A 2 -11.92 -6.86 29.99
C ALA A 2 -11.96 -8.31 29.50
N THR A 3 -11.00 -8.68 28.65
CA THR A 3 -10.85 -10.04 28.14
C THR A 3 -9.48 -10.55 28.53
N THR A 4 -9.43 -11.71 29.16
CA THR A 4 -8.17 -12.36 29.52
C THR A 4 -7.69 -13.22 28.36
N ILE A 5 -6.46 -12.98 27.91
CA ILE A 5 -5.81 -13.76 26.85
C ILE A 5 -4.63 -14.49 27.49
N GLN A 6 -4.56 -15.81 27.28
CA GLN A 6 -3.40 -16.61 27.69
C GLN A 6 -2.36 -16.55 26.57
N ILE A 7 -1.12 -16.17 26.93
CA ILE A 7 0.01 -16.09 26.00
C ILE A 7 1.23 -16.76 26.63
N SER A 8 2.15 -17.26 25.80
CA SER A 8 3.42 -17.81 26.29
C SER A 8 4.30 -16.69 26.88
N GLU A 9 5.19 -17.06 27.82
CA GLU A 9 6.18 -16.13 28.39
C GLU A 9 7.11 -15.54 27.33
N GLU A 10 7.39 -16.29 26.27
CA GLU A 10 8.16 -15.80 25.12
C GLU A 10 7.42 -14.68 24.37
N THR A 11 6.13 -14.89 24.07
CA THR A 11 5.29 -13.90 23.39
C THR A 11 5.11 -12.65 24.25
N LYS A 12 4.92 -12.82 25.56
CA LYS A 12 4.86 -11.71 26.53
C LYS A 12 6.15 -10.88 26.54
N SER A 13 7.31 -11.53 26.50
CA SER A 13 8.61 -10.87 26.43
C SER A 13 8.78 -10.09 25.12
N LYS A 14 8.32 -10.64 23.99
CA LYS A 14 8.32 -9.95 22.69
C LYS A 14 7.38 -8.73 22.70
N LEU A 15 6.17 -8.88 23.24
CA LEU A 15 5.21 -7.77 23.40
C LEU A 15 5.79 -6.64 24.25
N PHE A 16 6.47 -6.97 25.35
CA PHE A 16 7.12 -5.97 26.19
C PHE A 16 8.21 -5.18 25.46
N ARG A 17 9.03 -5.85 24.63
CA ARG A 17 10.02 -5.17 23.77
C ARG A 17 9.35 -4.22 22.78
N ILE A 18 8.23 -4.63 22.19
CA ILE A 18 7.46 -3.82 21.25
C ILE A 18 6.88 -2.59 21.94
N ILE A 19 6.34 -2.74 23.16
CA ILE A 19 5.87 -1.62 23.98
C ILE A 19 7.00 -0.62 24.20
N ASN A 20 8.19 -1.06 24.65
CA ASN A 20 9.32 -0.17 24.87
C ASN A 20 9.76 0.59 23.61
N LEU A 21 9.69 -0.04 22.44
CA LEU A 21 9.99 0.63 21.17
C LEU A 21 8.92 1.68 20.83
N LEU A 22 7.65 1.34 21.00
CA LEU A 22 6.54 2.27 20.75
C LEU A 22 6.54 3.45 21.73
N GLU A 23 6.89 3.23 23.00
CA GLU A 23 7.03 4.30 23.99
C GLU A 23 8.16 5.27 23.61
N LYS A 24 9.28 4.76 23.09
CA LYS A 24 10.38 5.58 22.59
C LYS A 24 10.00 6.39 21.36
N GLU A 25 9.25 5.81 20.42
CA GLU A 25 8.84 6.50 19.20
C GLU A 25 7.74 7.55 19.45
N ILE A 26 6.75 7.24 20.30
CA ILE A 26 5.57 8.09 20.49
C ILE A 26 5.76 9.06 21.68
N GLY A 27 6.75 8.81 22.56
CA GLY A 27 7.05 9.65 23.72
C GLY A 27 5.97 9.63 24.80
N ARG A 28 5.09 8.62 24.79
CA ARG A 28 4.01 8.43 25.77
C ARG A 28 3.95 6.98 26.22
N ARG A 29 3.35 6.75 27.40
CA ARG A 29 3.12 5.41 27.93
C ARG A 29 2.19 4.62 27.00
N VAL A 30 2.57 3.40 26.65
CA VAL A 30 1.84 2.53 25.72
C VAL A 30 1.34 1.29 26.46
N THR A 31 0.06 0.95 26.28
CA THR A 31 -0.53 -0.25 26.91
C THR A 31 -0.34 -1.50 26.06
N TYR A 32 -0.54 -2.68 26.66
CA TYR A 32 -0.59 -3.94 25.91
C TYR A 32 -1.66 -3.92 24.81
N ASP A 33 -2.82 -3.32 25.07
CA ASP A 33 -3.89 -3.16 24.08
C ASP A 33 -3.45 -2.31 22.89
N ASP A 34 -2.70 -1.23 23.14
CA ASP A 34 -2.18 -0.37 22.08
C ASP A 34 -1.14 -1.08 21.23
N ALA A 35 -0.24 -1.85 21.87
CA ALA A 35 0.74 -2.67 21.16
C ALA A 35 0.07 -3.77 20.31
N ILE A 36 -0.95 -4.44 20.84
CA ILE A 36 -1.74 -5.44 20.10
C ILE A 36 -2.45 -4.78 18.91
N LYS A 37 -3.10 -3.63 19.09
CA LYS A 37 -3.73 -2.87 18.00
C LYS A 37 -2.73 -2.44 16.94
N PHE A 38 -1.52 -2.03 17.35
CA PHE A 38 -0.45 -1.66 16.43
C PHE A 38 -0.01 -2.85 15.57
N LEU A 39 0.20 -4.01 16.20
CA LEU A 39 0.56 -5.25 15.51
C LEU A 39 -0.52 -5.68 14.52
N LEU A 40 -1.79 -5.68 14.93
CA LEU A 40 -2.93 -5.99 14.06
C LEU A 40 -3.06 -5.02 12.87
N LYS A 41 -2.76 -3.73 13.07
CA LYS A 41 -2.73 -2.74 11.98
C LYS A 41 -1.57 -2.99 11.02
N LYS A 42 -0.41 -3.40 11.53
CA LYS A 42 0.77 -3.71 10.72
C LYS A 42 0.55 -4.97 9.89
N GLU A 43 -0.02 -6.01 10.49
CA GLU A 43 -0.40 -7.26 9.81
C GLU A 43 -1.45 -7.00 8.72
N LYS A 44 -2.46 -6.16 8.99
CA LYS A 44 -3.43 -5.71 7.96
C LYS A 44 -2.81 -4.92 6.81
N LYS A 45 -1.67 -4.25 7.02
CA LYS A 45 -0.92 -3.57 5.95
C LYS A 45 -0.18 -4.56 5.05
N GLU A 46 0.29 -5.69 5.59
CA GLU A 46 0.90 -6.76 4.79
C GLU A 46 -0.15 -7.58 4.03
N PHE A 47 -1.31 -7.88 4.64
CA PHE A 47 -2.40 -8.63 4.02
C PHE A 47 -3.20 -7.86 2.94
N ARG A 48 -2.94 -6.56 2.74
CA ARG A 48 -3.62 -5.73 1.73
C ARG A 48 -2.74 -5.37 0.53
N ARG A 49 -1.70 -6.15 0.25
CA ARG A 49 -0.98 -6.00 -1.03
C ARG A 49 -1.87 -6.36 -2.21
N ASP A 50 -2.71 -7.38 -2.06
CA ASP A 50 -3.55 -7.87 -3.17
C ASP A 50 -4.68 -6.87 -3.50
N GLU A 51 -5.37 -6.31 -2.50
CA GLU A 51 -6.36 -5.24 -2.73
C GLU A 51 -5.71 -3.95 -3.28
N PHE A 52 -4.46 -3.65 -2.92
CA PHE A 52 -3.76 -2.47 -3.40
C PHE A 52 -3.31 -2.64 -4.86
N LEU A 53 -2.83 -3.83 -5.23
CA LEU A 53 -2.49 -4.19 -6.62
C LEU A 53 -3.73 -4.31 -7.50
N GLU A 54 -4.83 -4.91 -7.01
CA GLU A 54 -6.11 -4.94 -7.72
C GLU A 54 -6.67 -3.54 -7.95
N ASN A 55 -6.62 -2.66 -6.94
CA ASN A 55 -7.07 -1.28 -7.12
C ASN A 55 -6.17 -0.52 -8.10
N ILE A 56 -4.84 -0.69 -8.06
CA ILE A 56 -3.94 -0.07 -9.03
C ILE A 56 -4.20 -0.61 -10.45
N GLN A 57 -4.45 -1.91 -10.63
CA GLN A 57 -4.85 -2.47 -11.93
C GLN A 57 -6.21 -1.93 -12.41
N LYS A 58 -7.14 -1.61 -11.50
CA LYS A 58 -8.43 -1.02 -11.85
C LYS A 58 -8.31 0.42 -12.36
N TYR A 59 -7.28 1.13 -11.94
CA TYR A 59 -7.03 2.54 -12.31
C TYR A 59 -5.90 2.74 -13.33
N GLN A 60 -5.07 1.72 -13.60
CA GLN A 60 -4.15 1.69 -14.74
C GLN A 60 -4.89 1.09 -15.93
N GLY A 61 -5.21 1.93 -16.92
CA GLY A 61 -6.15 1.64 -18.00
C GLY A 61 -5.90 0.36 -18.82
N ILE A 62 -6.85 0.10 -19.72
CA ILE A 62 -7.06 -1.13 -20.53
C ILE A 62 -5.85 -1.54 -21.39
N LEU A 63 -4.81 -0.71 -21.50
CA LEU A 63 -3.65 -0.93 -22.37
C LEU A 63 -2.54 -1.67 -21.61
N LYS A 64 -2.10 -2.79 -22.19
CA LYS A 64 -0.98 -3.57 -21.64
C LYS A 64 0.32 -2.76 -21.68
N PRO A 65 1.34 -3.12 -20.88
CA PRO A 65 2.66 -2.52 -20.98
C PRO A 65 3.15 -2.58 -22.44
N ASN A 66 3.64 -1.44 -22.95
CA ASN A 66 4.07 -1.18 -24.33
C ASN A 66 2.99 -0.85 -25.37
N GLU A 67 1.74 -1.30 -25.24
CA GLU A 67 0.66 -0.94 -26.20
C GLU A 67 0.39 0.58 -26.20
N GLY A 68 0.47 1.23 -25.03
CA GLY A 68 0.28 2.68 -24.92
C GLY A 68 1.36 3.50 -25.65
N LYS A 69 2.59 2.98 -25.78
CA LYS A 69 3.66 3.68 -26.50
C LYS A 69 3.47 3.60 -28.01
N GLU A 70 3.03 2.45 -28.51
CA GLU A 70 2.73 2.27 -29.94
C GLU A 70 1.53 3.11 -30.35
N LEU A 71 0.46 3.10 -29.56
CA LEU A 71 -0.73 3.93 -29.83
C LEU A 71 -0.40 5.42 -29.82
N LEU A 72 0.43 5.88 -28.87
CA LEU A 72 0.86 7.29 -28.82
C LEU A 72 1.65 7.68 -30.07
N LYS A 73 2.51 6.79 -30.58
CA LYS A 73 3.28 7.04 -31.79
C LYS A 73 2.36 7.16 -33.02
N GLU A 74 1.41 6.24 -33.15
CA GLU A 74 0.48 6.21 -34.28
C GLU A 74 -0.46 7.44 -34.29
N LEU A 75 -0.97 7.85 -33.13
CA LEU A 75 -1.80 9.06 -33.03
C LEU A 75 -1.01 10.32 -33.39
N ARG A 76 0.25 10.39 -32.99
CA ARG A 76 1.12 11.54 -33.28
C ARG A 76 1.46 11.66 -34.76
N GLU A 77 1.67 10.54 -35.46
CA GLU A 77 1.85 10.53 -36.91
C GLU A 77 0.59 11.01 -37.65
N ARG A 78 -0.59 10.57 -37.22
CA ARG A 78 -1.87 11.04 -37.78
C ARG A 78 -2.14 12.52 -37.55
N ASP A 79 -1.76 13.05 -36.39
CA ASP A 79 -1.90 14.48 -36.11
C ASP A 79 -0.97 15.31 -36.99
N LEU A 80 0.27 14.86 -37.21
CA LEU A 80 1.21 15.51 -38.13
C LEU A 80 0.71 15.51 -39.58
N GLU A 81 0.14 14.41 -40.06
CA GLU A 81 -0.47 14.35 -41.40
C GLU A 81 -1.64 15.33 -41.56
N ARG A 82 -2.43 15.55 -40.50
CA ARG A 82 -3.50 16.56 -40.52
C ARG A 82 -2.92 17.96 -40.57
N GLU A 83 -1.94 18.27 -39.73
CA GLU A 83 -1.31 19.59 -39.70
C GLU A 83 -0.68 19.94 -41.06
N GLN A 84 -0.04 18.97 -41.73
CA GLN A 84 0.50 19.16 -43.07
C GLN A 84 -0.60 19.48 -44.10
N LYS A 85 -1.76 18.80 -44.03
CA LYS A 85 -2.93 19.10 -44.89
C LYS A 85 -3.56 20.47 -44.65
N PHE A 86 -3.34 21.08 -43.48
CA PHE A 86 -3.82 22.44 -43.19
C PHE A 86 -2.78 23.52 -43.50
N THR A 87 -1.56 23.14 -43.86
CA THR A 87 -0.43 24.07 -44.08
C THR A 87 0.01 24.13 -45.55
N GLU A 88 -0.46 23.23 -46.42
CA GLU A 88 -0.40 23.31 -47.90
C GLU A 88 -1.70 23.89 -48.49
#